data_AF-A0A8C9ZLQ1-F1
#
_entry.id   AF-A0A8C9ZLQ1-F1
#
_cell.length_a   1.000
_cell.length_b   1.000
_cell.length_c   1.000
_cell.angle_alpha   90.00
_cell.angle_beta   90.00
_cell.angle_gamma   90.00
#
_symmetry.space_group_name_H-M   'P 1'
#
loop_
_entity.id
_entity.type
_entity.pdbx_description
1 polymer ?
#
loop_
_entity_poly.entity_id
_entity_poly.type
_entity_poly.pdbx_seq_one_letter_code
_entity_poly.pdbx_strand_id
1 'polypeptide(L)'
;DVTEPDPNPNIISKYLSEPDPARQAETVINFFEIFIQFEISPCEKCCCPAPPPKISDLMNDKDLLDLLRLKLDPNHCTIKNWKNFASRWGMSYDELTVLEHRTQGSLSHSPTQEFLLRYNQKTVTELTELCRVYQRIDVLRLLQSWIEKDWPSRWQQTH
;
A
#
# COMPACT_ATOMS: atom_id res chain seq x y z
N ASP A 1 -51.45 -36.14 7.23
CA ASP A 1 -50.65 -36.30 6.01
C ASP A 1 -50.31 -34.92 5.49
N VAL A 2 -49.11 -34.43 5.82
CA VAL A 2 -48.62 -33.11 5.37
C VAL A 2 -47.22 -33.37 4.83
N THR A 3 -47.10 -33.44 3.51
CA THR A 3 -45.87 -33.66 2.78
C THR A 3 -45.06 -32.36 2.76
N GLU A 4 -43.84 -32.38 3.29
CA GLU A 4 -42.89 -31.26 3.15
C GLU A 4 -42.46 -31.09 1.67
N PRO A 5 -42.23 -29.85 1.19
CA PRO A 5 -41.77 -29.61 -0.17
C PRO A 5 -40.25 -29.80 -0.29
N ASP A 6 -39.85 -30.52 -1.35
CA ASP A 6 -38.48 -30.81 -1.74
C ASP A 6 -37.70 -29.51 -2.10
N PRO A 7 -36.50 -29.25 -1.56
CA PRO A 7 -35.76 -28.02 -1.83
C PRO A 7 -35.29 -27.91 -3.28
N ASN A 8 -35.58 -26.75 -3.89
CA ASN A 8 -35.23 -26.40 -5.26
C ASN A 8 -33.71 -26.48 -5.52
N PRO A 9 -33.24 -27.29 -6.49
CA PRO A 9 -31.81 -27.52 -6.76
C PRO A 9 -31.05 -26.26 -7.22
N ASN A 10 -31.75 -25.20 -7.64
CA ASN A 10 -31.12 -23.94 -8.06
C ASN A 10 -30.60 -23.09 -6.89
N ILE A 11 -31.01 -23.36 -5.65
CA ILE A 11 -30.45 -22.64 -4.48
C ILE A 11 -29.07 -23.18 -4.12
N ILE A 12 -28.83 -24.49 -4.26
CA ILE A 12 -27.56 -25.14 -3.91
C ILE A 12 -26.41 -24.65 -4.81
N SER A 13 -26.68 -24.39 -6.10
CA SER A 13 -25.66 -23.88 -7.03
C SER A 13 -25.17 -22.47 -6.69
N LYS A 14 -25.97 -21.65 -5.99
CA LYS A 14 -25.59 -20.29 -5.62
C LYS A 14 -24.60 -20.25 -4.45
N TYR A 15 -24.69 -21.21 -3.54
CA TYR A 15 -23.82 -21.32 -2.36
C TYR A 15 -22.43 -21.93 -2.65
N LEU A 16 -22.21 -22.49 -3.84
CA LEU A 16 -20.94 -23.14 -4.22
C LEU A 16 -19.99 -22.24 -5.03
N SER A 17 -20.37 -21.00 -5.35
CA SER A 17 -19.52 -20.05 -6.12
C SER A 17 -19.08 -18.81 -5.34
N GLU A 18 -19.45 -18.67 -4.07
CA GLU A 18 -18.90 -17.62 -3.21
C GLU A 18 -17.60 -18.12 -2.55
N PRO A 19 -16.48 -17.39 -2.69
CA PRO A 19 -15.23 -17.81 -2.08
C PRO A 19 -15.32 -17.76 -0.56
N ASP A 20 -15.02 -18.90 0.08
CA ASP A 20 -15.10 -19.14 1.52
C ASP A 20 -14.45 -18.00 2.35
N PRO A 21 -15.21 -17.29 3.21
CA PRO A 21 -14.69 -16.25 4.09
C PRO A 21 -13.57 -16.75 5.02
N ALA A 22 -13.59 -18.02 5.40
CA ALA A 22 -12.58 -18.60 6.29
C ALA A 22 -11.20 -18.66 5.62
N ARG A 23 -11.16 -18.95 4.32
CA ARG A 23 -9.92 -19.03 3.53
C ARG A 23 -9.27 -17.67 3.29
N GLN A 24 -10.09 -16.61 3.23
CA GLN A 24 -9.62 -15.23 3.19
C GLN A 24 -9.06 -14.81 4.55
N ALA A 25 -9.74 -15.16 5.65
CA ALA A 25 -9.25 -14.91 7.01
C ALA A 25 -7.92 -15.64 7.28
N GLU A 26 -7.77 -16.90 6.86
CA GLU A 26 -6.52 -17.67 7.01
C GLU A 26 -5.32 -17.06 6.28
N THR A 27 -5.54 -16.43 5.11
CA THR A 27 -4.47 -15.75 4.37
C THR A 27 -4.03 -14.47 5.07
N VAL A 28 -4.99 -13.72 5.63
CA VAL A 28 -4.73 -12.50 6.41
C VAL A 28 -4.04 -12.83 7.73
N ILE A 29 -4.47 -13.90 8.41
CA ILE A 29 -3.85 -14.43 9.63
C ILE A 29 -2.41 -14.87 9.32
N ASN A 30 -2.17 -15.64 8.25
CA ASN A 30 -0.80 -16.00 7.87
C ASN A 30 0.09 -14.80 7.55
N PHE A 31 -0.46 -13.75 6.91
CA PHE A 31 0.28 -12.50 6.70
C PHE A 31 0.61 -11.77 8.01
N PHE A 32 -0.32 -11.78 8.97
CA PHE A 32 -0.13 -11.19 10.29
C PHE A 32 0.89 -11.98 11.14
N GLU A 33 0.85 -13.31 11.07
CA GLU A 33 1.81 -14.22 11.73
C GLU A 33 3.23 -14.08 11.17
N ILE A 34 3.39 -13.94 9.85
CA ILE A 34 4.69 -13.62 9.22
C ILE A 34 5.23 -12.27 9.72
N PHE A 35 4.34 -11.30 9.95
CA PHE A 35 4.70 -9.99 10.50
C PHE A 35 5.20 -10.08 11.95
N ILE A 36 4.57 -10.92 12.78
CA ILE A 36 4.91 -11.11 14.20
C ILE A 36 6.19 -11.96 14.37
N GLN A 37 6.44 -12.94 13.50
CA GLN A 37 7.65 -13.79 13.59
C GLN A 37 8.96 -13.01 13.40
N PHE A 38 8.93 -11.80 12.84
CA PHE A 38 10.11 -10.95 12.73
C PHE A 38 10.52 -10.28 14.06
N GLU A 39 9.72 -10.38 15.12
CA GLU A 39 9.89 -9.55 16.32
C GLU A 39 10.49 -10.24 17.56
N ILE A 40 10.82 -11.55 17.57
CA ILE A 40 11.29 -12.18 18.82
C ILE A 40 12.47 -13.14 18.62
N SER A 41 13.67 -12.58 18.62
CA SER A 41 14.88 -13.25 19.15
C SER A 41 15.58 -12.28 20.12
N PRO A 42 15.92 -12.66 21.36
CA PRO A 42 16.62 -11.75 22.26
C PRO A 42 18.10 -11.64 21.87
N CYS A 43 18.61 -10.42 21.69
CA CYS A 43 20.02 -10.13 21.41
C CYS A 43 20.57 -9.08 22.39
N GLU A 44 21.74 -9.35 22.98
CA GLU A 44 22.41 -8.66 24.10
C GLU A 44 22.91 -7.22 23.83
N LYS A 45 22.48 -6.56 22.76
CA LYS A 45 22.79 -5.15 22.49
C LYS A 45 21.49 -4.44 22.14
N CYS A 46 20.99 -3.63 23.07
CA CYS A 46 19.76 -2.87 22.94
C CYS A 46 19.83 -1.85 21.78
N CYS A 47 19.67 -2.33 20.55
CA CYS A 47 19.28 -1.49 19.42
C CYS A 47 17.75 -1.53 19.38
N CYS A 48 17.11 -0.41 19.72
CA CYS A 48 15.67 -0.28 19.51
C CYS A 48 15.39 -0.52 18.02
N PRO A 49 14.42 -1.37 17.65
CA PRO A 49 14.02 -1.50 16.25
C PRO A 49 13.58 -0.14 15.73
N ALA A 50 13.98 0.21 14.51
CA ALA A 50 13.57 1.47 13.90
C ALA A 50 12.03 1.51 13.83
N PRO A 51 11.40 2.63 14.22
CA PRO A 51 9.95 2.75 14.18
C PRO A 51 9.46 2.65 12.73
N PRO A 52 8.18 2.32 12.46
CA PRO A 52 7.65 2.34 11.09
C PRO A 52 7.90 3.71 10.42
N PRO A 53 8.52 3.75 9.24
CA PRO A 53 8.82 5.02 8.59
C PRO A 53 7.55 5.75 8.18
N LYS A 54 7.57 7.08 8.29
CA LYS A 54 6.55 7.95 7.70
C LYS A 54 6.88 8.25 6.25
N ILE A 55 5.88 8.73 5.52
CA ILE A 55 6.09 9.26 4.17
C ILE A 55 7.08 10.43 4.21
N SER A 56 7.09 11.26 5.26
CA SER A 56 8.11 12.29 5.44
C SER A 56 9.55 11.74 5.44
N ASP A 57 9.77 10.56 6.02
CA ASP A 57 11.09 9.93 6.06
C ASP A 57 11.49 9.39 4.68
N LEU A 58 10.55 8.76 3.99
CA LEU A 58 10.70 8.32 2.59
C LEU A 58 11.05 9.49 1.67
N MET A 59 10.44 10.66 1.89
CA MET A 59 10.68 11.86 1.06
C MET A 59 12.09 12.44 1.21
N ASN A 60 12.85 12.04 2.24
CA ASN A 60 14.26 12.41 2.39
C ASN A 60 15.20 11.52 1.54
N ASP A 61 14.70 10.44 0.96
CA ASP A 61 15.42 9.56 0.04
C ASP A 61 15.11 9.91 -1.42
N LYS A 62 16.01 10.67 -2.06
CA LYS A 62 15.82 11.16 -3.43
C LYS A 62 15.77 10.03 -4.45
N ASP A 63 16.60 9.02 -4.31
CA ASP A 63 16.67 7.91 -5.27
C ASP A 63 15.40 7.07 -5.21
N LEU A 64 14.91 6.78 -4.00
CA LEU A 64 13.62 6.13 -3.82
C LEU A 64 12.47 6.97 -4.40
N LEU A 65 12.46 8.28 -4.11
CA LEU A 65 11.43 9.19 -4.61
C LEU A 65 11.43 9.22 -6.15
N ASP A 66 12.59 9.28 -6.79
CA ASP A 66 12.70 9.26 -8.26
C ASP A 66 12.19 7.95 -8.87
N LEU A 67 12.45 6.80 -8.23
CA LEU A 67 11.88 5.52 -8.65
C LEU A 67 10.34 5.49 -8.51
N LEU A 68 9.81 6.07 -7.44
CA LEU A 68 8.36 6.20 -7.25
C LEU A 68 7.73 7.09 -8.31
N ARG A 69 8.34 8.25 -8.61
CA ARG A 69 7.92 9.17 -9.66
C ARG A 69 7.86 8.45 -11.01
N LEU A 70 8.90 7.72 -11.38
CA LEU A 70 8.94 6.95 -12.63
C LEU A 70 7.79 5.93 -12.73
N LYS A 71 7.40 5.32 -11.60
CA LYS A 71 6.37 4.29 -11.51
C LYS A 71 4.94 4.81 -11.39
N LEU A 72 4.75 6.01 -10.85
CA LEU A 72 3.45 6.52 -10.45
C LEU A 72 3.02 7.78 -11.20
N ASP A 73 3.94 8.58 -11.76
CA ASP A 73 3.60 9.78 -12.54
C ASP A 73 2.89 9.49 -13.86
N PRO A 74 3.23 8.44 -14.64
CA PRO A 74 2.59 8.19 -15.92
C PRO A 74 1.07 7.97 -15.82
N ASN A 75 0.32 8.68 -16.67
CA ASN A 75 -1.10 8.47 -16.89
C ASN A 75 -1.30 7.34 -17.92
N HIS A 76 -1.11 6.08 -17.52
CA HIS A 76 -1.47 4.93 -18.35
C HIS A 76 -2.83 4.39 -17.90
N CYS A 77 -3.83 4.37 -18.78
CA CYS A 77 -5.22 4.08 -18.41
C CYS A 77 -5.44 2.68 -17.77
N THR A 78 -4.57 1.72 -18.05
CA THR A 78 -4.64 0.36 -17.48
C THR A 78 -3.83 0.17 -16.19
N ILE A 79 -2.95 1.11 -15.82
CA ILE A 79 -2.09 0.99 -14.64
C ILE A 79 -2.53 2.03 -13.61
N LYS A 80 -2.81 1.57 -12.39
CA LYS A 80 -3.22 2.47 -11.30
C LYS A 80 -2.05 3.36 -10.87
N ASN A 81 -2.29 4.65 -10.78
CA ASN A 81 -1.23 5.66 -10.61
C ASN A 81 -1.48 6.59 -9.41
N TRP A 82 -0.74 7.69 -9.31
CA TRP A 82 -0.85 8.66 -8.22
C TRP A 82 -2.28 9.15 -7.99
N LYS A 83 -3.11 9.33 -9.04
CA LYS A 83 -4.50 9.78 -8.89
C LYS A 83 -5.36 8.76 -8.18
N ASN A 84 -5.16 7.47 -8.50
CA ASN A 84 -5.92 6.40 -7.84
C ASN A 84 -5.57 6.34 -6.35
N PHE A 85 -4.30 6.55 -6.02
CA PHE A 85 -3.82 6.54 -4.65
C PHE A 85 -4.37 7.75 -3.88
N ALA A 86 -4.22 8.95 -4.44
CA ALA A 86 -4.72 10.20 -3.87
C ALA A 86 -6.24 10.20 -3.69
N SER A 87 -6.98 9.74 -4.70
CA SER A 87 -8.44 9.58 -4.65
C SER A 87 -8.85 8.65 -3.50
N ARG A 88 -8.15 7.52 -3.32
CA ARG A 88 -8.46 6.57 -2.24
C ARG A 88 -8.22 7.16 -0.85
N TRP A 89 -7.25 8.05 -0.72
CA TRP A 89 -6.99 8.81 0.51
C TRP A 89 -7.83 10.09 0.63
N GLY A 90 -8.86 10.25 -0.19
CA GLY A 90 -9.88 11.29 -0.02
C GLY A 90 -9.60 12.60 -0.74
N MET A 91 -8.62 12.67 -1.65
CA MET A 91 -8.46 13.84 -2.53
C MET A 91 -9.65 13.90 -3.49
N SER A 92 -10.34 15.04 -3.50
CA SER A 92 -11.50 15.26 -4.36
C SER A 92 -11.12 15.31 -5.84
N TYR A 93 -12.12 15.12 -6.73
CA TYR A 93 -11.89 15.19 -8.16
C TYR A 93 -11.29 16.54 -8.58
N ASP A 94 -11.83 17.65 -8.07
CA ASP A 94 -11.32 18.99 -8.39
C ASP A 94 -9.87 19.17 -7.93
N GLU A 95 -9.52 18.69 -6.73
CA GLU A 95 -8.14 18.71 -6.24
C GLU A 95 -7.20 17.87 -7.13
N LEU A 96 -7.64 16.69 -7.57
CA LEU A 96 -6.88 15.84 -8.49
C LEU A 96 -6.67 16.53 -9.83
N THR A 97 -7.71 17.17 -10.38
CA THR A 97 -7.63 17.91 -11.64
C THR A 97 -6.67 19.09 -11.52
N VAL A 98 -6.73 19.87 -10.43
CA VAL A 98 -5.79 20.98 -10.20
C VAL A 98 -4.35 20.47 -10.07
N LEU A 99 -4.14 19.38 -9.34
CA LEU A 99 -2.82 18.75 -9.18
C LEU A 99 -2.26 18.23 -10.52
N GLU A 100 -3.10 17.63 -11.35
CA GLU A 100 -2.67 17.21 -12.68
C GLU A 100 -2.23 18.41 -13.52
N HIS A 101 -3.07 19.43 -13.64
CA HIS A 101 -2.76 20.59 -14.48
C HIS A 101 -1.48 21.31 -14.03
N ARG A 102 -1.24 21.46 -12.72
CA ARG A 102 -0.05 22.15 -12.21
C ARG A 102 1.26 21.37 -12.40
N THR A 103 1.18 20.05 -12.56
CA THR A 103 2.36 19.17 -12.72
C THR A 103 2.54 18.66 -14.15
N GLN A 104 1.56 18.90 -15.03
CA GLN A 104 1.58 18.44 -16.41
C GLN A 104 2.81 18.97 -17.16
N GLY A 105 3.65 18.05 -17.66
CA GLY A 105 4.86 18.39 -18.41
C GLY A 105 5.97 19.06 -17.60
N SER A 106 5.85 19.13 -16.27
CA SER A 106 6.89 19.69 -15.41
C SER A 106 7.99 18.67 -15.14
N LEU A 107 9.24 19.07 -15.32
CA LEU A 107 10.40 18.27 -14.91
C LEU A 107 10.72 18.42 -13.42
N SER A 108 10.35 19.56 -12.84
CA SER A 108 10.64 19.93 -11.44
C SER A 108 9.51 19.60 -10.46
N HIS A 109 8.26 19.52 -10.94
CA HIS A 109 7.10 19.23 -10.10
C HIS A 109 6.45 17.91 -10.52
N SER A 110 6.55 16.90 -9.67
CA SER A 110 5.92 15.60 -9.87
C SER A 110 4.58 15.51 -9.14
N PRO A 111 3.52 14.99 -9.78
CA PRO A 111 2.25 14.75 -9.09
C PRO A 111 2.37 13.70 -7.98
N THR A 112 3.22 12.67 -8.15
CA THR A 112 3.49 11.68 -7.08
C THR A 112 4.13 12.35 -5.88
N GLN A 113 5.13 13.21 -6.09
CA GLN A 113 5.81 13.92 -5.00
C GLN A 113 4.85 14.83 -4.23
N GLU A 114 4.04 15.60 -4.94
CA GLU A 114 3.04 16.50 -4.35
C GLU A 114 1.94 15.74 -3.59
N PHE A 115 1.50 14.59 -4.13
CA PHE A 115 0.59 13.67 -3.44
C PHE A 115 1.20 13.18 -2.12
N LEU A 116 2.42 12.64 -2.16
CA LEU A 116 3.11 12.13 -0.97
C LEU A 116 3.34 13.24 0.07
N LEU A 117 3.68 14.45 -0.40
CA LEU A 117 3.86 15.61 0.47
C LEU A 117 2.58 15.96 1.25
N ARG A 118 1.41 15.89 0.61
CA ARG A 118 0.11 16.20 1.26
C ARG A 118 -0.25 15.19 2.35
N TYR A 119 0.22 13.97 2.24
CA TYR A 119 -0.02 12.88 3.20
C TYR A 119 1.23 12.49 4.00
N ASN A 120 2.21 13.39 4.14
CA ASN A 120 3.53 13.07 4.71
C ASN A 120 3.51 12.51 6.15
N GLN A 121 2.41 12.74 6.90
CA GLN A 121 2.22 12.24 8.25
C GLN A 121 1.80 10.76 8.30
N LYS A 122 1.32 10.20 7.19
CA LYS A 122 0.99 8.78 7.09
C LYS A 122 2.25 7.93 7.10
N THR A 123 2.10 6.68 7.51
CA THR A 123 3.16 5.68 7.48
C THR A 123 3.40 5.17 6.06
N VAL A 124 4.61 4.70 5.77
CA VAL A 124 4.89 3.98 4.52
C VAL A 124 4.08 2.68 4.47
N THR A 125 3.75 2.07 5.62
CA THR A 125 2.84 0.92 5.71
C THR A 125 1.47 1.22 5.10
N GLU A 126 0.86 2.37 5.41
CA GLU A 126 -0.41 2.77 4.77
C GLU A 126 -0.26 2.95 3.25
N LEU A 127 0.88 3.46 2.77
CA LEU A 127 1.18 3.55 1.35
C LEU A 127 1.32 2.17 0.70
N THR A 128 1.93 1.20 1.39
CA THR A 128 2.00 -0.19 0.90
C THR A 128 0.62 -0.83 0.78
N GLU A 129 -0.33 -0.45 1.65
CA GLU A 129 -1.70 -0.97 1.57
C GLU A 129 -2.42 -0.48 0.31
N LEU A 130 -2.23 0.78 -0.10
CA LEU A 130 -2.69 1.24 -1.41
C LEU A 130 -2.10 0.40 -2.54
N CYS A 131 -0.82 0.03 -2.43
CA CYS A 131 -0.17 -0.80 -3.44
C CYS A 131 -0.81 -2.19 -3.51
N ARG A 132 -1.19 -2.79 -2.37
CA ARG A 132 -1.91 -4.08 -2.34
C ARG A 132 -3.29 -3.95 -2.98
N VAL A 133 -4.08 -2.97 -2.54
CA VAL A 133 -5.44 -2.72 -3.05
C VAL A 133 -5.47 -2.53 -4.57
N TYR A 134 -4.50 -1.80 -5.11
CA TYR A 134 -4.40 -1.54 -6.54
C TYR A 134 -3.51 -2.54 -7.30
N GLN A 135 -3.04 -3.59 -6.63
CA GLN A 135 -2.15 -4.62 -7.18
C GLN A 135 -0.89 -4.04 -7.85
N ARG A 136 -0.38 -2.92 -7.33
CA ARG A 136 0.90 -2.30 -7.74
C ARG A 136 2.08 -3.01 -7.08
N ILE A 137 2.27 -4.28 -7.44
CA ILE A 137 3.30 -5.16 -6.87
C ILE A 137 4.71 -4.61 -7.09
N ASP A 138 4.93 -3.90 -8.21
CA ASP A 138 6.20 -3.28 -8.53
C ASP A 138 6.58 -2.13 -7.57
N VAL A 139 5.59 -1.36 -7.12
CA VAL A 139 5.76 -0.30 -6.11
C VAL A 139 5.83 -0.92 -4.71
N LEU A 140 4.99 -1.93 -4.43
CA LEU A 140 4.98 -2.63 -3.16
C LEU A 140 6.35 -3.22 -2.83
N ARG A 141 6.96 -3.97 -3.76
CA ARG A 141 8.28 -4.57 -3.59
C ARG A 141 9.38 -3.53 -3.39
N LEU A 142 9.29 -2.41 -4.10
CA LEU A 142 10.21 -1.29 -3.95
C LEU A 142 10.15 -0.73 -2.52
N LEU A 143 8.95 -0.44 -2.02
CA LEU A 143 8.74 0.09 -0.67
C LEU A 143 9.15 -0.91 0.42
N GLN A 144 8.79 -2.18 0.28
CA GLN A 144 9.18 -3.22 1.24
C GLN A 144 10.70 -3.40 1.30
N SER A 145 11.37 -3.47 0.15
CA SER A 145 12.84 -3.57 0.12
C SER A 145 13.50 -2.39 0.81
N TRP A 146 12.96 -1.18 0.66
CA TRP A 146 13.50 0.01 1.32
C TRP A 146 13.29 -0.01 2.83
N ILE A 147 12.09 -0.39 3.29
CA ILE A 147 11.78 -0.53 4.72
C ILE A 147 12.72 -1.55 5.39
N GLU A 148 12.99 -2.67 4.72
CA GLU A 148 13.80 -3.75 5.28
C GLU A 148 15.30 -3.44 5.26
N LYS A 149 15.80 -2.81 4.18
CA LYS A 149 17.25 -2.69 3.94
C LYS A 149 17.81 -1.31 4.23
N ASP A 150 17.08 -0.26 3.91
CA ASP A 150 17.61 1.11 3.93
C ASP A 150 17.18 1.84 5.20
N TRP A 151 15.89 1.74 5.56
CA TRP A 151 15.30 2.49 6.67
C TRP A 151 16.00 2.29 8.03
N PRO A 152 16.36 1.07 8.48
CA PRO A 152 16.96 0.88 9.80
C PRO A 152 18.26 1.66 9.96
N SER A 153 19.08 1.69 8.91
CA SER A 153 20.35 2.43 8.92
C SER A 153 20.14 3.95 8.88
N ARG A 154 19.15 4.42 8.11
CA ARG A 154 18.81 5.84 8.00
C ARG A 154 18.27 6.40 9.31
N TRP A 155 17.43 5.63 10.01
CA TRP A 155 16.91 6.01 11.32
C TRP A 155 18.04 6.16 12.36
N GLN A 156 18.97 5.19 12.41
CA GLN A 156 20.13 5.23 13.31
C GLN A 156 21.11 6.38 13.03
N GLN A 157 21.18 6.89 11.81
CA GLN A 157 22.06 8.01 11.47
C GLN A 157 21.45 9.37 11.84
N THR A 158 20.14 9.41 12.08
CA THR A 158 19.38 10.64 12.32
C THR A 158 18.97 10.83 13.79
N HIS A 159 19.15 9.80 14.63
CA HIS A 159 18.75 9.76 16.04
C HIS A 159 19.87 9.16 16.90
#